data_AF-A0A3N4HPK8-F1
#
_entry.id   AF-A0A3N4HPK8-F1
#
_cell.length_a   1.000
_cell.length_b   1.000
_cell.length_c   1.000
_cell.angle_alpha   90.00
_cell.angle_beta   90.00
_cell.angle_gamma   90.00
#
_symmetry.space_group_name_H-M   'P 1'
#
loop_
_entity.id
_entity.type
_entity.pdbx_description
1 polymer ?
#
loop_
_entity_poly.entity_id
_entity_poly.type
_entity_poly.pdbx_seq_one_letter_code
_entity_poly.pdbx_strand_id
1 'polypeptide(L)'
;MTRTGKVSQGHCRFLALPLELRIEIYTFCTPVCLLALTHTCRTFYTDINTRTYIYELVNQSYFWYYAPYPRESECDYEEPECLVRETESWRLKPAPASHPMLAEGVVPLTISLIAYKMPAFGVLGDWPHDFQIAFNNIFGARQGDDGTFEGDWWCCYYCHEVKITKEYDWASGWIVLDECAHCGLAKPYVELDYTRRRKRMWWQ
;
A
#
# COMPACT_ATOMS: atom_id res chain seq x y z
N MET A 1 34.18 -18.15 -32.44
CA MET A 1 33.26 -17.17 -33.06
C MET A 1 32.17 -16.82 -32.05
N THR A 2 32.34 -15.74 -31.29
CA THR A 2 31.38 -15.25 -30.30
C THR A 2 30.42 -14.26 -30.96
N ARG A 3 29.14 -14.64 -31.11
CA ARG A 3 28.09 -13.71 -31.56
C ARG A 3 27.77 -12.74 -30.43
N THR A 4 28.27 -11.51 -30.52
CA THR A 4 27.79 -10.38 -29.71
C THR A 4 26.43 -9.93 -30.27
N GLY A 5 25.36 -10.56 -29.79
CA GLY A 5 24.00 -10.13 -30.10
C GLY A 5 23.72 -8.79 -29.42
N LYS A 6 23.49 -7.74 -30.22
CA LYS A 6 23.03 -6.44 -29.75
C LYS A 6 21.62 -6.63 -29.19
N VAL A 7 21.45 -6.67 -27.87
CA VAL A 7 20.13 -6.66 -27.24
C VAL A 7 19.56 -5.26 -27.46
N SER A 8 18.56 -5.13 -28.33
CA SER A 8 17.80 -3.89 -28.44
C SER A 8 17.05 -3.69 -27.13
N GLN A 9 17.42 -2.66 -26.36
CA GLN A 9 16.61 -2.21 -25.22
C GLN A 9 15.23 -1.83 -25.74
N GLY A 10 14.24 -2.69 -25.48
CA GLY A 10 12.85 -2.37 -25.77
C GLY A 10 12.42 -1.22 -24.86
N HIS A 11 12.26 -0.03 -25.42
CA HIS A 11 11.67 1.08 -24.68
C HIS A 11 10.23 0.73 -24.33
N CYS A 12 9.87 0.93 -23.06
CA CYS A 12 8.48 0.82 -22.62
C CYS A 12 7.65 1.88 -23.35
N ARG A 13 6.77 1.45 -24.27
CA ARG A 13 5.93 2.37 -25.06
C ARG A 13 5.05 3.25 -24.19
N PHE A 14 4.68 2.79 -23.00
CA PHE A 14 3.92 3.57 -22.04
C PHE A 14 4.70 4.81 -21.56
N LEU A 15 6.01 4.71 -21.36
CA LEU A 15 6.86 5.84 -20.97
C LEU A 15 7.07 6.85 -22.11
N ALA A 16 6.70 6.51 -23.34
CA ALA A 16 6.67 7.44 -24.46
C ALA A 16 5.42 8.33 -24.48
N LEU A 17 4.40 8.03 -23.66
CA LEU A 17 3.24 8.90 -23.50
C LEU A 17 3.64 10.21 -22.81
N PRO A 18 3.05 11.36 -23.19
CA PRO A 18 3.07 12.57 -22.40
C PRO A 18 2.73 12.31 -20.93
N LEU A 19 3.36 13.07 -20.05
CA LEU A 19 3.22 12.91 -18.60
C LEU A 19 1.77 13.03 -18.14
N GLU A 20 1.02 13.95 -18.75
CA GLU A 20 -0.38 14.23 -18.45
C GLU A 20 -1.25 12.98 -18.68
N LEU A 21 -1.04 12.30 -19.82
CA LEU A 21 -1.75 11.06 -20.14
C LEU A 21 -1.36 9.91 -19.21
N ARG A 22 -0.10 9.83 -18.78
CA ARG A 22 0.31 8.84 -17.79
C ARG A 22 -0.41 9.06 -16.46
N ILE A 23 -0.54 10.31 -16.04
CA ILE A 23 -1.22 10.66 -14.79
C ILE A 23 -2.70 10.37 -14.86
N GLU A 24 -3.36 10.71 -15.97
CA GLU A 24 -4.75 10.33 -16.20
C GLU A 24 -4.93 8.81 -16.07
N ILE A 25 -4.04 8.00 -16.65
CA ILE A 25 -4.08 6.54 -16.49
C ILE A 25 -3.90 6.11 -15.02
N TYR A 26 -3.03 6.78 -14.26
CA TYR A 26 -2.84 6.51 -12.83
C TYR A 26 -4.12 6.77 -12.03
N THR A 27 -4.99 7.70 -12.44
CA THR A 27 -6.26 7.96 -11.72
C THR A 27 -7.28 6.81 -11.85
N PHE A 28 -7.13 5.94 -12.84
CA PHE A 28 -7.94 4.72 -12.98
C PHE A 28 -7.35 3.51 -12.23
N CYS A 29 -6.16 3.67 -11.62
CA CYS A 29 -5.52 2.58 -10.89
C CYS A 29 -6.03 2.53 -9.45
N THR A 30 -6.18 1.31 -8.91
CA THR A 30 -6.36 1.14 -7.46
C THR A 30 -5.07 1.55 -6.73
N PRO A 31 -5.13 1.87 -5.43
CA PRO A 31 -3.93 2.16 -4.62
C PRO A 31 -2.88 1.04 -4.69
N VAL A 32 -3.33 -0.21 -4.80
CA VAL A 32 -2.49 -1.41 -4.99
C VAL A 32 -1.77 -1.38 -6.32
N CYS A 33 -2.50 -1.08 -7.41
CA CYS A 33 -1.91 -0.97 -8.74
C CYS A 33 -0.88 0.15 -8.77
N LEU A 34 -1.18 1.29 -8.14
CA LEU A 34 -0.21 2.39 -8.01
C LEU A 34 1.03 1.96 -7.24
N LEU A 35 0.87 1.29 -6.09
CA LEU A 35 1.98 0.73 -5.33
C LEU A 35 2.82 -0.21 -6.21
N ALA A 36 2.20 -1.18 -6.88
CA ALA A 36 2.89 -2.09 -7.79
C ALA A 36 3.64 -1.34 -8.90
N LEU A 37 3.02 -0.34 -9.53
CA LEU A 37 3.65 0.50 -10.56
C LEU A 37 4.89 1.22 -10.03
N THR A 38 4.86 1.73 -8.80
CA THR A 38 6.03 2.38 -8.19
C THR A 38 7.23 1.45 -8.03
N HIS A 39 7.04 0.13 -8.04
CA HIS A 39 8.14 -0.85 -7.99
C HIS A 39 8.68 -1.29 -9.35
N THR A 40 8.04 -0.92 -10.46
CA THR A 40 8.45 -1.40 -11.79
C THR A 40 9.60 -0.60 -12.40
N CYS A 41 9.63 0.72 -12.22
CA CYS A 41 10.69 1.59 -12.72
C CYS A 41 10.73 2.94 -11.99
N ARG A 42 11.88 3.61 -12.09
CA ARG A 42 12.12 4.94 -11.51
C ARG A 42 11.11 6.00 -11.99
N THR A 43 10.72 5.99 -13.26
CA THR A 43 9.80 7.00 -13.80
C THR A 43 8.41 6.91 -13.18
N PHE A 44 7.86 5.69 -13.03
CA PHE A 44 6.57 5.52 -12.33
C PHE A 44 6.67 5.90 -10.87
N TYR A 45 7.76 5.49 -10.21
CA TYR A 45 8.01 5.87 -8.83
C TYR A 45 7.97 7.39 -8.66
N THR A 46 8.71 8.14 -9.48
CA THR A 46 8.74 9.60 -9.40
C THR A 46 7.41 10.21 -9.81
N ASP A 47 6.77 9.71 -10.87
CA ASP A 47 5.54 10.31 -11.39
C ASP A 47 4.41 10.23 -10.35
N ILE A 48 4.30 9.10 -9.67
CA ILE A 48 3.26 8.83 -8.66
C ILE A 48 3.59 9.54 -7.34
N ASN A 49 4.83 9.43 -6.84
CA ASN A 49 5.17 9.94 -5.51
C ASN A 49 5.39 11.46 -5.44
N THR A 50 5.50 12.16 -6.57
CA THR A 50 5.67 13.63 -6.59
C THR A 50 4.34 14.39 -6.73
N ARG A 51 3.21 13.71 -6.93
CA ARG A 51 1.92 14.33 -7.23
C ARG A 51 0.86 13.89 -6.24
N THR A 52 0.64 14.72 -5.22
CA THR A 52 -0.36 14.45 -4.19
C THR A 52 -1.77 14.33 -4.76
N TYR A 53 -2.16 15.10 -5.77
CA TYR A 53 -3.53 15.04 -6.30
C TYR A 53 -3.92 13.69 -6.92
N ILE A 54 -2.95 12.87 -7.38
CA ILE A 54 -3.23 11.49 -7.84
C ILE A 54 -3.89 10.71 -6.70
N TYR A 55 -3.43 10.94 -5.47
CA TYR A 55 -4.02 10.35 -4.28
C TYR A 55 -5.46 10.83 -4.10
N GLU A 56 -5.70 12.14 -4.19
CA GLU A 56 -7.01 12.72 -3.94
C GLU A 56 -8.03 12.13 -4.90
N LEU A 57 -7.65 12.00 -6.17
CA LEU A 57 -8.49 11.42 -7.21
C LEU A 57 -8.71 9.92 -7.00
N VAL A 58 -7.66 9.13 -6.76
CA VAL A 58 -7.85 7.67 -6.54
C VAL A 58 -8.69 7.40 -5.31
N ASN A 59 -8.50 8.16 -4.23
CA ASN A 59 -9.30 8.02 -3.02
C ASN A 59 -10.76 8.42 -3.26
N GLN A 60 -11.02 9.52 -3.99
CA GLN A 60 -12.37 9.93 -4.37
C GLN A 60 -13.04 8.89 -5.27
N SER A 61 -12.41 8.50 -6.37
CA SER A 61 -12.98 7.52 -7.32
C SER A 61 -13.28 6.18 -6.65
N TYR A 62 -12.40 5.74 -5.76
CA TYR A 62 -12.61 4.49 -5.03
C TYR A 62 -13.68 4.64 -3.95
N PHE A 63 -13.74 5.78 -3.24
CA PHE A 63 -14.82 6.09 -2.32
C PHE A 63 -16.18 6.05 -3.02
N TRP A 64 -16.31 6.64 -4.22
CA TRP A 64 -17.56 6.60 -4.98
C TRP A 64 -17.95 5.19 -5.45
N TYR A 65 -16.98 4.34 -5.76
CA TYR A 65 -17.26 2.97 -6.21
C TYR A 65 -17.73 2.06 -5.06
N TYR A 66 -17.16 2.24 -3.86
CA TYR A 66 -17.43 1.38 -2.71
C TYR A 66 -18.31 2.02 -1.64
N ALA A 67 -18.66 3.31 -1.76
CA ALA A 67 -19.64 3.93 -0.88
C ALA A 67 -20.88 3.04 -0.89
N PRO A 68 -21.31 2.55 0.29
CA PRO A 68 -22.45 1.66 0.35
C PRO A 68 -23.60 2.45 -0.27
N TYR A 69 -24.18 1.94 -1.36
CA TYR A 69 -25.44 2.48 -1.86
C TYR A 69 -26.34 2.58 -0.62
N PRO A 70 -26.79 3.79 -0.24
CA PRO A 70 -27.65 3.92 0.93
C PRO A 70 -28.78 2.93 0.71
N ARG A 71 -28.90 1.93 1.58
CA ARG A 71 -30.11 1.11 1.60
C ARG A 71 -31.22 2.14 1.75
N GLU A 72 -32.09 2.23 0.75
CA GLU A 72 -33.11 3.27 0.62
C GLU A 72 -34.06 3.37 1.84
N SER A 73 -33.91 2.51 2.84
CA SER A 73 -34.85 2.37 3.95
C SER A 73 -34.60 3.28 5.15
N GLU A 74 -33.45 3.93 5.35
CA GLU A 74 -33.25 4.69 6.62
C GLU A 74 -31.98 5.55 6.59
N CYS A 75 -32.08 6.86 6.26
CA CYS A 75 -31.20 7.86 6.87
C CYS A 75 -31.48 9.33 6.50
N ASP A 76 -31.90 10.09 7.49
CA ASP A 76 -31.45 11.48 7.68
C ASP A 76 -29.97 11.44 8.13
N TYR A 77 -29.00 11.54 7.22
CA TYR A 77 -27.57 11.63 7.60
C TYR A 77 -27.06 13.06 7.43
N GLU A 78 -26.68 13.68 8.55
CA GLU A 78 -25.72 14.78 8.55
C GLU A 78 -24.36 14.25 8.04
N GLU A 79 -23.70 15.02 7.17
CA GLU A 79 -22.36 14.69 6.66
C GLU A 79 -21.40 14.43 7.84
N PRO A 80 -20.67 13.30 7.86
CA PRO A 80 -19.78 12.99 8.97
C PRO A 80 -18.55 13.90 8.98
N GLU A 81 -18.61 14.99 9.77
CA GLU A 81 -17.48 15.89 10.06
C GLU A 81 -16.22 15.14 10.59
N CYS A 82 -16.36 13.90 11.07
CA CYS A 82 -15.25 13.09 11.58
C CYS A 82 -14.22 12.71 10.50
N LEU A 83 -14.63 12.55 9.24
CA LEU A 83 -13.73 12.12 8.14
C LEU A 83 -12.74 13.20 7.72
N VAL A 84 -13.09 14.48 7.87
CA VAL A 84 -12.22 15.60 7.44
C VAL A 84 -11.04 15.76 8.41
N ARG A 85 -11.27 15.64 9.73
CA ARG A 85 -10.25 15.94 10.75
C ARG A 85 -9.07 14.94 10.78
N GLU A 86 -9.28 13.68 10.44
CA GLU A 86 -8.19 12.69 10.44
C GLU A 86 -7.24 12.85 9.24
N THR A 87 -7.72 13.44 8.14
CA THR A 87 -6.91 13.65 6.94
C THR A 87 -5.85 14.74 7.07
N GLU A 88 -5.75 15.45 8.20
CA GLU A 88 -4.68 16.43 8.44
C GLU A 88 -3.55 15.89 9.32
N SER A 89 -3.85 14.91 10.19
CA SER A 89 -2.91 14.35 11.18
C SER A 89 -1.65 13.73 10.55
N TRP A 90 -1.79 13.04 9.41
CA TRP A 90 -0.64 12.39 8.76
C TRP A 90 0.36 13.38 8.14
N ARG A 91 -0.06 14.62 7.80
CA ARG A 91 0.85 15.66 7.30
C ARG A 91 1.81 16.17 8.38
N LEU A 92 1.50 15.89 9.66
CA LEU A 92 2.25 16.37 10.82
C LEU A 92 3.31 15.38 11.30
N LYS A 93 3.35 14.14 10.79
CA LYS A 93 4.45 13.23 11.12
C LYS A 93 5.73 13.74 10.44
N PRO A 94 6.84 13.90 11.18
CA PRO A 94 8.09 14.36 10.60
C PRO A 94 8.47 13.43 9.44
N ALA A 95 8.82 14.02 8.30
CA ALA A 95 9.23 13.25 7.14
C ALA A 95 10.39 12.33 7.53
N PRO A 96 10.39 11.06 7.10
CA PRO A 96 11.54 10.19 7.31
C PRO A 96 12.79 10.82 6.69
N ALA A 97 13.96 10.33 7.11
CA ALA A 97 15.24 10.75 6.57
C ALA A 97 15.24 10.82 5.02
N SER A 98 16.07 11.69 4.46
CA SER A 98 16.13 12.00 3.02
C SER A 98 15.99 10.76 2.13
N HIS A 99 14.96 10.73 1.29
CA HIS A 99 14.74 9.61 0.37
C HIS A 99 15.70 9.72 -0.84
N PRO A 100 16.37 8.63 -1.28
CA PRO A 100 17.40 8.70 -2.32
C PRO A 100 16.89 9.16 -3.70
N MET A 101 15.58 9.09 -3.93
CA MET A 101 14.96 9.39 -5.23
C MET A 101 13.94 10.53 -5.21
N LEU A 102 13.59 11.05 -4.03
CA LEU A 102 12.63 12.15 -3.90
C LEU A 102 13.33 13.38 -3.32
N ALA A 103 12.76 14.56 -3.55
CA ALA A 103 13.28 15.76 -2.92
C ALA A 103 13.18 15.65 -1.39
N GLU A 104 14.07 16.35 -0.70
CA GLU A 104 14.07 16.39 0.77
C GLU A 104 12.71 16.86 1.29
N GLY A 105 12.19 16.17 2.32
CA GLY A 105 10.86 16.42 2.89
C GLY A 105 9.69 15.77 2.14
N VAL A 106 9.91 15.15 0.97
CA VAL A 106 8.85 14.41 0.26
C VAL A 106 8.71 13.00 0.83
N VAL A 107 7.55 12.71 1.41
CA VAL A 107 7.20 11.38 1.90
C VAL A 107 6.74 10.50 0.71
N PRO A 108 7.30 9.31 0.51
CA PRO A 108 6.78 8.35 -0.46
C PRO A 108 5.31 8.08 -0.15
N LEU A 109 4.45 8.41 -1.09
CA LEU A 109 3.01 8.39 -0.90
C LEU A 109 2.52 6.95 -0.78
N THR A 110 3.00 5.98 -1.57
CA THR A 110 2.24 4.73 -1.79
C THR A 110 2.01 3.85 -0.55
N ILE A 111 3.00 3.60 0.31
CA ILE A 111 2.77 2.76 1.51
C ILE A 111 2.10 3.56 2.63
N SER A 112 2.57 4.78 2.88
CA SER A 112 1.95 5.70 3.86
C SER A 112 0.48 5.99 3.51
N LEU A 113 0.14 6.02 2.22
CA LEU A 113 -1.24 6.21 1.76
C LEU A 113 -2.13 5.07 2.25
N ILE A 114 -1.70 3.84 2.02
CA ILE A 114 -2.44 2.64 2.40
C ILE A 114 -2.52 2.56 3.93
N ALA A 115 -1.45 2.96 4.63
CA ALA A 115 -1.45 2.93 6.08
C ALA A 115 -2.37 3.96 6.74
N TYR A 116 -2.33 5.22 6.28
CA TYR A 116 -2.96 6.34 7.00
C TYR A 116 -4.28 6.82 6.39
N LYS A 117 -4.55 6.54 5.11
CA LYS A 117 -5.74 7.04 4.41
C LYS A 117 -6.73 5.98 3.96
N MET A 118 -6.35 4.71 4.06
CA MET A 118 -7.21 3.58 3.73
C MET A 118 -7.86 2.84 4.92
N PRO A 119 -7.85 3.28 6.20
CA PRO A 119 -8.53 2.54 7.27
C PRO A 119 -10.07 2.49 7.11
N ALA A 120 -10.66 3.44 6.36
CA ALA A 120 -12.10 3.43 6.06
C ALA A 120 -12.57 2.23 5.20
N PHE A 121 -11.66 1.45 4.62
CA PHE A 121 -12.04 0.25 3.85
C PHE A 121 -12.41 -0.95 4.70
N GLY A 122 -12.04 -0.97 5.99
CA GLY A 122 -12.47 -2.02 6.92
C GLY A 122 -14.00 -2.09 7.08
N VAL A 123 -14.72 -1.02 6.74
CA VAL A 123 -16.19 -0.96 6.79
C VAL A 123 -16.84 -1.49 5.51
N LEU A 124 -16.11 -1.56 4.38
CA LEU A 124 -16.67 -1.85 3.06
C LEU A 124 -16.43 -3.32 2.60
N GLY A 125 -15.90 -4.15 3.49
CA GLY A 125 -16.11 -5.61 3.48
C GLY A 125 -15.32 -6.45 2.47
N ASP A 126 -14.89 -5.93 1.31
CA ASP A 126 -14.34 -6.79 0.25
C ASP A 126 -13.03 -6.27 -0.35
N TRP A 127 -11.99 -6.14 0.47
CA TRP A 127 -10.66 -6.29 -0.12
C TRP A 127 -10.54 -7.71 -0.66
N PRO A 128 -10.15 -7.92 -1.93
CA PRO A 128 -9.85 -9.26 -2.41
C PRO A 128 -8.86 -9.89 -1.43
N HIS A 129 -9.15 -11.08 -0.92
CA HIS A 129 -8.26 -11.80 0.01
C HIS A 129 -6.82 -11.92 -0.53
N ASP A 130 -6.68 -11.88 -1.85
CA ASP A 130 -5.40 -11.88 -2.56
C ASP A 130 -4.58 -10.59 -2.33
N PHE A 131 -5.21 -9.47 -1.97
CA PHE A 131 -4.52 -8.22 -1.70
C PHE A 131 -3.66 -8.30 -0.45
N GLN A 132 -4.22 -8.71 0.69
CA GLN A 132 -3.49 -8.76 1.95
C GLN A 132 -2.35 -9.77 1.83
N ILE A 133 -2.59 -10.89 1.13
CA ILE A 133 -1.55 -11.86 0.78
C ILE A 133 -0.47 -11.21 -0.07
N ALA A 134 -0.82 -10.55 -1.19
CA ALA A 134 0.15 -9.93 -2.07
C ALA A 134 0.94 -8.81 -1.35
N PHE A 135 0.26 -7.97 -0.59
CA PHE A 135 0.86 -6.90 0.20
C PHE A 135 1.83 -7.47 1.22
N ASN A 136 1.40 -8.42 2.07
CA ASN A 136 2.26 -9.03 3.08
C ASN A 136 3.41 -9.84 2.47
N ASN A 137 3.24 -10.40 1.27
CA ASN A 137 4.32 -11.08 0.57
C ASN A 137 5.40 -10.11 0.03
N ILE A 138 5.00 -8.90 -0.37
CA ILE A 138 5.90 -7.92 -0.97
C ILE A 138 6.52 -7.00 0.10
N PHE A 139 5.70 -6.50 1.03
CA PHE A 139 6.02 -5.48 2.02
C PHE A 139 5.99 -5.99 3.45
N GLY A 140 5.38 -7.14 3.69
CA GLY A 140 5.24 -7.72 5.01
C GLY A 140 6.59 -8.01 5.64
N ALA A 141 6.64 -7.89 6.96
CA ALA A 141 7.82 -8.29 7.71
C ALA A 141 8.17 -9.76 7.44
N ARG A 142 9.47 -10.01 7.27
CA ARG A 142 9.99 -11.36 7.07
C ARG A 142 10.48 -11.87 8.41
N GLN A 143 10.22 -13.13 8.67
CA GLN A 143 10.82 -13.80 9.81
C GLN A 143 12.31 -13.98 9.53
N GLY A 144 13.15 -13.39 10.38
CA GLY A 144 14.58 -13.63 10.43
C GLY A 144 14.88 -15.02 10.97
N ASP A 145 16.13 -15.45 10.83
CA ASP A 145 16.60 -16.76 11.30
C ASP A 145 16.49 -16.92 12.83
N ASP A 146 16.46 -15.81 13.56
CA ASP A 146 16.27 -15.75 15.02
C ASP A 146 14.80 -15.75 15.44
N GLY A 147 13.88 -15.85 14.48
CA GLY A 147 12.44 -15.80 14.71
C GLY A 147 11.89 -14.38 14.89
N THR A 148 12.74 -13.33 14.89
CA THR A 148 12.27 -11.94 14.95
C THR A 148 11.73 -11.50 13.60
N PHE A 149 10.79 -10.57 13.59
CA PHE A 149 10.27 -9.99 12.36
C PHE A 149 11.04 -8.72 12.07
N GLU A 150 11.99 -8.81 11.14
CA GLU A 150 12.62 -7.61 10.58
C GLU A 150 11.81 -7.15 9.38
N GLY A 151 11.03 -6.08 9.60
CA GLY A 151 10.30 -5.42 8.53
C GLY A 151 9.34 -4.35 9.04
N ASP A 152 9.00 -3.46 8.12
CA ASP A 152 8.41 -2.17 8.42
C ASP A 152 6.89 -2.12 8.27
N TRP A 153 6.23 -3.11 7.66
CA TRP A 153 4.79 -3.00 7.36
C TRP A 153 4.08 -4.35 7.46
N TRP A 154 2.80 -4.31 7.81
CA TRP A 154 1.91 -5.46 7.83
C TRP A 154 0.48 -5.01 7.52
N CYS A 155 -0.25 -5.79 6.73
CA CYS A 155 -1.67 -5.62 6.45
C CYS A 155 -2.48 -6.70 7.19
N CYS A 156 -3.41 -6.28 8.05
CA CYS A 156 -4.27 -7.22 8.77
C CYS A 156 -5.31 -7.87 7.84
N TYR A 157 -5.47 -9.19 7.95
CA TYR A 157 -6.47 -9.95 7.17
C TYR A 157 -7.92 -9.61 7.53
N TYR A 158 -8.16 -9.04 8.71
CA TYR A 158 -9.51 -8.75 9.22
C TYR A 158 -9.86 -7.28 9.16
N CYS A 159 -9.09 -6.41 9.82
CA CYS A 159 -9.39 -4.98 9.81
C CYS A 159 -8.83 -4.27 8.58
N HIS A 160 -8.01 -4.94 7.76
CA HIS A 160 -7.36 -4.39 6.56
C HIS A 160 -6.47 -3.18 6.81
N GLU A 161 -6.25 -2.81 8.06
CA GLU A 161 -5.29 -1.77 8.40
C GLU A 161 -3.89 -2.21 7.99
N VAL A 162 -3.13 -1.26 7.46
CA VAL A 162 -1.71 -1.38 7.20
C VAL A 162 -0.96 -0.53 8.22
N LYS A 163 -0.14 -1.15 9.06
CA LYS A 163 0.69 -0.43 10.04
C LYS A 163 2.10 -0.95 10.03
N ILE A 164 3.00 -0.24 10.70
CA ILE A 164 4.33 -0.77 10.92
C ILE A 164 4.24 -1.98 11.84
N THR A 165 4.97 -3.05 11.57
CA THR A 165 4.87 -4.31 12.35
C THR A 165 5.07 -4.08 13.85
N LYS A 166 5.92 -3.12 14.24
CA LYS A 166 6.16 -2.71 15.64
C LYS A 166 5.02 -1.89 16.27
N GLU A 167 4.15 -1.29 15.46
CA GLU A 167 2.98 -0.53 15.92
C GLU A 167 1.78 -1.44 16.19
N TYR A 168 1.82 -2.70 15.73
CA TYR A 168 0.87 -3.71 16.17
C TYR A 168 1.25 -4.15 17.59
N ASP A 169 0.32 -3.97 18.52
CA ASP A 169 0.41 -4.53 19.86
C ASP A 169 0.08 -6.03 19.78
N TRP A 170 1.10 -6.85 19.57
CA TRP A 170 0.94 -8.30 19.54
C TRP A 170 0.80 -8.79 20.98
N ALA A 171 -0.41 -9.15 21.39
CA ALA A 171 -0.75 -9.48 22.78
C ALA A 171 0.01 -10.67 23.41
N SER A 172 0.84 -11.39 22.66
CA SER A 172 1.64 -12.50 23.16
C SER A 172 2.96 -12.57 22.41
N GLY A 173 4.08 -12.63 23.15
CA GLY A 173 5.45 -12.70 22.62
C GLY A 173 5.80 -13.96 21.80
N TRP A 174 4.79 -14.66 21.27
CA TRP A 174 4.90 -15.79 20.38
C TRP A 174 4.07 -15.50 19.13
N ILE A 175 4.78 -15.08 18.10
CA ILE A 175 4.37 -14.70 16.74
C ILE A 175 3.35 -15.63 16.04
N VAL A 176 3.15 -16.84 16.54
CA VAL A 176 2.50 -17.91 15.79
C VAL A 176 0.97 -17.87 15.90
N LEU A 177 0.37 -17.23 16.93
CA LEU A 177 -1.09 -17.16 17.10
C LEU A 177 -1.46 -15.89 17.93
N ASP A 178 -1.60 -14.69 17.37
CA ASP A 178 -2.62 -14.18 16.44
C ASP A 178 -3.84 -13.60 17.15
N GLU A 179 -3.82 -12.31 17.48
CA GLU A 179 -4.99 -11.43 17.48
C GLU A 179 -4.51 -10.04 17.07
N CYS A 180 -5.11 -9.44 16.05
CA CYS A 180 -4.86 -8.02 15.80
C CYS A 180 -5.51 -7.24 16.95
N ALA A 181 -4.74 -6.60 17.82
CA ALA A 181 -5.28 -5.86 18.98
C ALA A 181 -6.35 -4.81 18.61
N HIS A 182 -6.37 -4.36 17.35
CA HIS A 182 -7.41 -3.45 16.88
C HIS A 182 -8.76 -4.13 16.62
N CYS A 183 -8.78 -5.35 16.05
CA CYS A 183 -10.04 -6.06 15.75
C CYS A 183 -10.29 -7.31 16.59
N GLY A 184 -9.36 -7.72 17.45
CA GLY A 184 -9.48 -8.89 18.32
C GLY A 184 -9.56 -10.24 17.59
N LEU A 185 -9.28 -10.28 16.28
CA LEU A 185 -9.41 -11.49 15.47
C LEU A 185 -8.05 -12.14 15.21
N ALA A 186 -8.01 -13.45 15.45
CA ALA A 186 -6.87 -14.30 15.20
C ALA A 186 -6.70 -14.59 13.72
N LYS A 187 -5.49 -14.41 13.14
CA LYS A 187 -5.18 -14.72 11.73
C LYS A 187 -5.80 -16.07 11.36
N PRO A 188 -6.36 -16.17 10.15
CA PRO A 188 -6.61 -17.48 9.60
C PRO A 188 -5.26 -18.17 9.47
N TYR A 189 -5.17 -19.41 9.97
CA TYR A 189 -4.02 -20.29 9.79
C TYR A 189 -3.91 -20.65 8.31
N VAL A 190 -3.49 -19.68 7.49
CA VAL A 190 -3.08 -19.91 6.11
C VAL A 190 -1.63 -20.35 6.24
N GLU A 191 -1.36 -21.59 5.85
CA GLU A 191 -0.03 -22.17 5.75
C GLU A 191 0.77 -21.38 4.69
N LEU A 192 1.20 -20.17 5.05
CA LEU A 192 2.06 -19.35 4.21
C LEU A 192 3.41 -20.06 4.24
N ASP A 193 3.72 -20.77 3.15
CA ASP A 193 5.01 -21.41 2.94
C ASP A 193 6.10 -20.33 2.80
N TYR A 194 6.51 -19.76 3.93
CA TYR A 194 7.55 -18.74 4.05
C TYR A 194 8.93 -19.28 3.61
N THR A 195 9.09 -20.60 3.45
CA THR A 195 10.39 -21.23 3.21
C THR A 195 10.91 -21.09 1.77
N ARG A 196 10.08 -20.60 0.83
CA ARG A 196 10.49 -20.38 -0.57
C ARG A 196 10.24 -18.95 -1.02
N ARG A 197 11.23 -18.04 -0.93
CA ARG A 197 11.61 -17.10 -2.04
C ARG A 197 12.75 -16.09 -1.75
N ARG A 198 13.77 -16.22 -2.62
CA ARG A 198 14.62 -15.27 -3.38
C ARG A 198 15.18 -13.95 -2.78
N LYS A 199 16.46 -13.75 -3.17
CA LYS A 199 17.37 -12.62 -2.98
C LYS A 199 16.74 -11.26 -3.31
N ARG A 200 17.04 -10.28 -2.45
CA ARG A 200 16.74 -8.84 -2.52
C ARG A 200 16.70 -8.29 -3.97
N MET A 201 15.53 -7.85 -4.42
CA MET A 201 15.41 -6.83 -5.47
C MET A 201 15.34 -5.47 -4.78
N TRP A 202 16.50 -4.95 -4.39
CA TRP A 202 16.62 -3.52 -4.12
C TRP A 202 17.40 -2.92 -5.27
N TRP A 203 16.83 -1.89 -5.89
CA TRP A 203 17.42 -1.11 -6.97
C TRP A 203 18.76 -0.53 -6.49
N GLN A 204 19.87 -1.00 -7.07
CA GLN A 204 21.18 -0.33 -7.05
C GLN A 204 21.31 0.53 -8.29
#